data_AF-A0A959TI98-F1
#
_entry.id   AF-A0A959TI98-F1
#
_cell.length_a   1.000
_cell.length_b   1.000
_cell.length_c   1.000
_cell.angle_alpha   90.00
_cell.angle_beta   90.00
_cell.angle_gamma   90.00
#
_symmetry.space_group_name_H-M   'P 1'
#
loop_
_entity.id
_entity.type
_entity.pdbx_description
1 polymer ?
#
loop_
_entity_poly.entity_id
_entity_poly.type
_entity_poly.pdbx_seq_one_letter_code
_entity_poly.pdbx_strand_id
1 'polypeptide(L)'
;MAQDTDDILREVTSREYAYGFTTNIESEKAPKGLNEDIVRFISARKNEPEWMLEWRLEAFRLWQKMDEPQWAHVHHPKIDFQDHYYYSAPKKKPQLNSLDEADPELIKTFEKLGISLEEQKRLVGVAVDVVFDSVSVKTTFRETLKEKGIIFCSFSDAVQEHP
;
A
#
# COMPACT_ATOMS: atom_id res chain seq x y z
N MET A 1 -6.61 14.78 -41.28
CA MET A 1 -7.20 14.95 -39.93
C MET A 1 -7.49 13.62 -39.24
N ALA A 2 -7.84 12.52 -39.93
CA ALA A 2 -8.03 11.20 -39.28
C ALA A 2 -6.74 10.37 -39.11
N GLN A 3 -5.70 10.61 -39.92
CA GLN A 3 -4.42 9.89 -39.84
C GLN A 3 -3.61 10.22 -38.56
N ASP A 4 -3.61 11.48 -38.11
CA ASP A 4 -2.84 11.90 -36.92
C ASP A 4 -3.26 11.18 -35.65
N THR A 5 -4.56 10.92 -35.46
CA THR A 5 -5.06 10.32 -34.22
C THR A 5 -4.70 8.83 -34.12
N ASP A 6 -4.73 8.10 -35.24
CA ASP A 6 -4.33 6.69 -35.29
C ASP A 6 -2.81 6.51 -35.10
N ASP A 7 -2.02 7.46 -35.60
CA ASP A 7 -0.57 7.45 -35.42
C ASP A 7 -0.18 7.75 -33.96
N ILE A 8 -0.85 8.72 -33.30
CA ILE A 8 -0.67 8.98 -31.86
C ILE A 8 -1.11 7.79 -31.01
N LEU A 9 -2.25 7.15 -31.33
CA LEU A 9 -2.73 5.96 -30.63
C LEU A 9 -1.73 4.80 -30.75
N ARG A 10 -1.18 4.57 -31.94
CA ARG A 10 -0.13 3.56 -32.13
C ARG A 10 1.13 3.91 -31.36
N GLU A 11 1.58 5.16 -31.36
CA GLU A 11 2.77 5.57 -30.64
C GLU A 11 2.62 5.39 -29.12
N VAL A 12 1.46 5.70 -28.55
CA VAL A 12 1.19 5.54 -27.11
C VAL A 12 1.00 4.07 -26.73
N THR A 13 0.35 3.26 -27.57
CA THR A 13 0.07 1.84 -27.30
C THR A 13 1.24 0.90 -27.60
N SER A 14 2.16 1.29 -28.50
CA SER A 14 3.35 0.49 -28.87
C SER A 14 4.57 0.77 -27.99
N ARG A 15 4.53 1.84 -27.18
CA ARG A 15 5.53 2.03 -26.12
C ARG A 15 5.34 0.93 -25.08
N GLU A 16 6.27 -0.02 -25.05
CA GLU A 16 6.41 -0.91 -23.90
C GLU A 16 6.54 -0.07 -22.64
N TYR A 17 5.88 -0.51 -21.57
CA TYR A 17 5.91 0.16 -20.28
C TYR A 17 7.37 0.27 -19.80
N ALA A 18 7.97 1.45 -19.96
CA ALA A 18 9.40 1.68 -19.76
C ALA A 18 9.87 1.50 -18.30
N TYR A 19 8.92 1.42 -17.36
CA TYR A 19 9.18 1.40 -15.94
C TYR A 19 8.86 0.04 -15.34
N GLY A 20 9.71 -0.96 -15.54
CA GLY A 20 9.67 -2.20 -14.78
C GLY A 20 10.01 -1.96 -13.31
N PHE A 21 9.08 -1.39 -12.54
CA PHE A 21 9.21 -1.12 -11.11
C PHE A 21 9.23 -2.43 -10.33
N THR A 22 10.40 -3.06 -10.30
CA THR A 22 10.70 -4.16 -9.40
C THR A 22 11.66 -3.64 -8.34
N THR A 23 11.33 -3.95 -7.09
CA THR A 23 12.14 -3.63 -5.93
C THR A 23 12.49 -4.96 -5.27
N ASN A 24 13.79 -5.26 -5.17
CA ASN A 24 14.30 -6.52 -4.63
C ASN A 24 14.46 -6.46 -3.10
N ILE A 25 13.44 -5.98 -2.41
CA ILE A 25 13.44 -5.99 -0.95
C ILE A 25 12.99 -7.36 -0.46
N GLU A 26 13.78 -7.93 0.45
CA GLU A 26 13.42 -9.17 1.11
C GLU A 26 12.21 -8.94 2.03
N SER A 27 11.06 -9.48 1.64
CA SER A 27 9.80 -9.33 2.38
C SER A 27 9.32 -10.66 2.95
N GLU A 28 8.75 -10.61 4.16
CA GLU A 28 7.96 -11.69 4.74
C GLU A 28 6.53 -11.61 4.20
N LYS A 29 6.02 -12.72 3.67
CA LYS A 29 4.69 -12.81 3.06
C LYS A 29 3.83 -13.79 3.84
N ALA A 30 2.53 -13.50 3.94
CA ALA A 30 1.56 -14.50 4.39
C ALA A 30 1.49 -15.67 3.38
N PRO A 31 0.94 -16.82 3.76
CA PRO A 31 0.57 -17.85 2.78
C PRO A 31 -0.40 -17.28 1.73
N LYS A 32 -0.39 -17.88 0.53
CA LYS A 32 -1.40 -17.57 -0.49
C LYS A 32 -2.77 -18.01 -0.02
N GLY A 33 -3.79 -17.24 -0.40
CA GLY A 33 -5.17 -17.59 -0.13
C GLY A 33 -5.92 -16.51 0.63
N LEU A 34 -7.24 -16.49 0.46
CA LEU A 34 -8.13 -15.66 1.25
C LEU A 34 -9.05 -16.55 2.08
N ASN A 35 -8.79 -16.62 3.39
CA ASN A 35 -9.54 -17.39 4.37
C ASN A 35 -9.48 -16.72 5.76
N GLU A 36 -10.24 -17.23 6.73
CA GLU A 36 -10.27 -16.68 8.08
C GLU A 36 -8.90 -16.72 8.78
N ASP A 37 -8.07 -17.73 8.51
CA ASP A 37 -6.73 -17.84 9.11
C ASP A 37 -5.80 -16.72 8.65
N ILE A 38 -5.89 -16.33 7.37
CA ILE A 38 -5.17 -15.19 6.83
C ILE A 38 -5.66 -13.88 7.44
N VAL A 39 -6.98 -13.73 7.63
CA VAL A 39 -7.53 -12.55 8.34
C VAL A 39 -6.99 -12.46 9.77
N ARG A 40 -7.00 -13.58 10.51
CA ARG A 40 -6.43 -13.66 11.87
C ARG A 40 -4.94 -13.39 11.88
N PHE A 41 -4.19 -13.93 10.91
CA PHE A 41 -2.77 -13.68 10.74
C PHE A 41 -2.47 -12.20 10.56
N ILE A 42 -3.19 -11.52 9.66
CA ILE A 42 -3.00 -10.09 9.40
C ILE A 42 -3.30 -9.26 10.65
N SER A 43 -4.42 -9.57 11.32
CA SER A 43 -4.86 -8.86 12.51
C SER A 43 -3.84 -9.00 13.65
N ALA A 44 -3.33 -10.22 13.88
CA ALA A 44 -2.28 -10.48 14.86
C ALA A 44 -0.96 -9.77 14.51
N ARG A 45 -0.56 -9.78 13.23
CA ARG A 45 0.65 -9.08 12.76
C ARG A 45 0.57 -7.56 12.94
N LYS A 46 -0.64 -7.00 12.85
CA LYS A 46 -0.92 -5.58 13.05
C LYS A 46 -1.24 -5.23 14.49
N ASN A 47 -1.25 -6.21 15.41
CA ASN A 47 -1.60 -6.02 16.83
C ASN A 47 -2.94 -5.27 17.00
N GLU A 48 -3.95 -5.68 16.22
CA GLU A 48 -5.27 -5.06 16.26
C GLU A 48 -6.08 -5.51 17.49
N PRO A 49 -6.96 -4.66 18.04
CA PRO A 49 -7.86 -5.02 19.12
C PRO A 49 -8.91 -6.04 18.66
N GLU A 50 -9.49 -6.76 19.61
CA GLU A 50 -10.43 -7.87 19.35
C GLU A 50 -11.64 -7.44 18.51
N TRP A 51 -12.22 -6.26 18.79
CA TRP A 51 -13.36 -5.75 18.02
C TRP A 51 -13.04 -5.58 16.53
N MET A 52 -11.80 -5.21 16.18
CA MET A 52 -11.37 -5.02 14.80
C MET A 52 -11.19 -6.37 14.10
N LEU A 53 -10.67 -7.38 14.82
CA LEU A 53 -10.60 -8.75 14.31
C LEU A 53 -12.00 -9.30 14.02
N GLU A 54 -12.93 -9.14 14.94
CA GLU A 54 -14.32 -9.59 14.78
C GLU A 54 -14.98 -8.91 13.58
N TRP A 55 -14.80 -7.59 13.46
CA TRP A 55 -15.32 -6.81 12.32
C TRP A 55 -14.77 -7.31 10.98
N ARG A 56 -13.46 -7.63 10.90
CA ARG A 56 -12.86 -8.20 9.70
C ARG A 56 -13.40 -9.58 9.36
N LEU A 57 -13.61 -10.44 10.36
CA LEU A 57 -14.17 -11.77 10.17
C LEU A 57 -15.63 -11.72 9.70
N GLU A 58 -16.42 -10.80 10.25
CA GLU A 58 -17.79 -10.56 9.79
C GLU A 58 -17.80 -10.08 8.34
N ALA A 59 -16.97 -9.08 8.01
CA ALA A 59 -16.83 -8.59 6.64
C ALA A 59 -16.45 -9.71 5.65
N PHE A 60 -15.52 -10.59 6.04
CA PHE A 60 -15.13 -11.74 5.21
C PHE A 60 -16.29 -12.72 4.99
N ARG A 61 -17.04 -13.05 6.04
CA ARG A 61 -18.22 -13.94 5.94
C ARG A 61 -19.35 -13.34 5.11
N LEU A 62 -19.52 -12.01 5.17
CA LEU A 62 -20.47 -11.30 4.32
C LEU A 62 -20.02 -11.32 2.86
N TRP A 63 -18.74 -11.01 2.61
CA TRP A 63 -18.16 -11.02 1.27
C TRP A 63 -18.31 -12.39 0.58
N GLN A 64 -18.10 -13.50 1.30
CA GLN A 64 -18.31 -14.85 0.76
C GLN A 64 -19.74 -15.13 0.24
N LYS A 65 -20.73 -14.36 0.72
CA LYS A 65 -22.14 -14.47 0.30
C LYS A 65 -22.51 -13.48 -0.80
N MET A 66 -21.61 -12.58 -1.16
CA MET A 66 -21.85 -11.57 -2.20
C MET A 66 -21.56 -12.15 -3.57
N ASP A 67 -22.40 -11.81 -4.54
CA ASP A 67 -22.14 -12.06 -5.94
C ASP A 67 -21.28 -10.95 -6.55
N GLU A 68 -20.37 -11.32 -7.44
CA GLU A 68 -19.51 -10.37 -8.14
C GLU A 68 -20.35 -9.49 -9.10
N PRO A 69 -20.38 -8.16 -8.93
CA PRO A 69 -21.20 -7.28 -9.77
C PRO A 69 -20.69 -7.23 -11.21
N GLN A 70 -21.60 -7.39 -12.19
CA GLN A 70 -21.29 -7.38 -13.63
C GLN A 70 -21.84 -6.15 -14.38
N TRP A 71 -22.33 -5.14 -13.65
CA TRP A 71 -22.96 -3.97 -14.26
C TRP A 71 -21.96 -2.96 -14.86
N ALA A 72 -20.67 -3.09 -14.54
CA ALA A 72 -19.62 -2.24 -15.09
C ALA A 72 -19.27 -2.65 -16.53
N HIS A 73 -19.02 -1.69 -17.42
CA HIS A 73 -18.53 -1.94 -18.78
C HIS A 73 -17.03 -2.29 -18.80
N VAL A 74 -16.63 -3.26 -17.99
CA VAL A 74 -15.24 -3.71 -17.86
C VAL A 74 -15.23 -5.22 -18.07
N HIS A 75 -14.32 -5.68 -18.93
CA HIS A 75 -14.10 -7.11 -19.15
C HIS A 75 -12.73 -7.48 -18.59
N HIS A 76 -12.72 -8.39 -17.63
CA HIS A 76 -11.50 -8.96 -17.09
C HIS A 76 -11.69 -10.47 -16.87
N PRO A 77 -10.59 -11.26 -16.90
CA PRO A 77 -10.67 -12.65 -16.48
C PRO A 77 -11.14 -12.75 -15.02
N LYS A 78 -11.76 -13.87 -14.67
CA LYS A 78 -12.19 -14.13 -13.30
C LYS A 78 -10.98 -14.08 -12.36
N ILE A 79 -11.12 -13.36 -11.27
CA ILE A 79 -10.06 -13.21 -10.27
C ILE A 79 -9.99 -14.48 -9.43
N ASP A 80 -8.83 -15.13 -9.39
CA ASP A 80 -8.56 -16.20 -8.43
C ASP A 80 -8.06 -15.60 -7.10
N PHE A 81 -9.00 -15.37 -6.18
CA PHE A 81 -8.69 -14.86 -4.85
C PHE A 81 -7.79 -15.80 -4.02
N GLN A 82 -7.57 -17.04 -4.45
CA GLN A 82 -6.69 -17.96 -3.72
C GLN A 82 -5.22 -17.87 -4.14
N ASP A 83 -4.91 -17.29 -5.30
CA ASP A 83 -3.53 -17.22 -5.80
C ASP A 83 -2.73 -15.97 -5.34
N HIS A 84 -3.34 -15.15 -4.48
CA HIS A 84 -2.79 -13.86 -4.05
C HIS A 84 -2.17 -13.90 -2.65
N TYR A 85 -1.18 -13.02 -2.43
CA TYR A 85 -0.62 -12.73 -1.12
C TYR A 85 -1.33 -11.50 -0.52
N TYR A 86 -2.03 -11.69 0.61
CA TYR A 86 -2.81 -10.62 1.25
C TYR A 86 -2.03 -9.81 2.30
N TYR A 87 -0.77 -10.19 2.55
CA TYR A 87 0.13 -9.45 3.42
C TYR A 87 1.57 -9.65 2.98
N SER A 88 2.30 -8.54 2.88
CA SER A 88 3.74 -8.48 2.65
C SER A 88 4.30 -7.38 3.53
N ALA A 89 5.37 -7.67 4.25
CA ALA A 89 6.10 -6.67 5.00
C ALA A 89 7.60 -6.83 4.72
N PRO A 90 8.33 -5.73 4.46
CA PRO A 90 9.78 -5.79 4.33
C PRO A 90 10.38 -6.33 5.63
N LYS A 91 11.36 -7.23 5.54
CA LYS A 91 12.08 -7.70 6.73
C LYS A 91 12.81 -6.51 7.35
N LYS A 92 12.56 -6.26 8.63
CA LYS A 92 13.12 -5.11 9.35
C LYS A 92 14.65 -5.07 9.25
N LYS A 93 15.17 -3.99 8.67
CA LYS A 93 16.40 -3.33 9.16
C LYS A 93 15.97 -2.23 10.15
N PRO A 94 16.80 -1.89 11.15
CA PRO A 94 16.39 -1.16 12.36
C PRO A 94 15.70 0.17 12.05
N GLN A 95 14.82 0.63 12.95
CA GLN A 95 14.12 1.91 12.85
C GLN A 95 15.10 3.05 12.60
N LEU A 96 14.77 3.88 11.62
CA LEU A 96 15.64 4.92 11.12
C LEU A 96 15.03 6.26 11.48
N ASN A 97 15.81 7.08 12.19
CA ASN A 97 15.38 8.38 12.67
C ASN A 97 15.38 9.41 11.53
N SER A 98 16.10 9.14 10.43
CA SER A 98 16.14 9.95 9.22
C SER A 98 15.85 9.14 7.94
N LEU A 99 15.42 9.84 6.88
CA LEU A 99 15.32 9.25 5.53
C LEU A 99 16.69 8.86 4.96
N ASP A 100 17.77 9.50 5.43
CA ASP A 100 19.17 9.22 4.99
C ASP A 100 19.67 7.86 5.47
N GLU A 101 19.02 7.31 6.50
CA GLU A 101 19.34 6.00 7.04
C GLU A 101 18.55 4.88 6.33
N ALA A 102 17.57 5.23 5.46
CA ALA A 102 16.71 4.29 4.73
C ALA A 102 17.52 3.30 3.89
N ASP A 103 16.99 2.08 3.71
CA ASP A 103 17.64 1.09 2.86
C ASP A 103 17.93 1.73 1.49
N PRO A 104 19.17 1.64 0.96
CA PRO A 104 19.51 2.22 -0.33
C PRO A 104 18.57 1.80 -1.47
N GLU A 105 17.94 0.62 -1.37
CA GLU A 105 16.91 0.19 -2.31
C GLU A 105 15.57 0.92 -2.16
N LEU A 106 15.17 1.31 -0.94
CA LEU A 106 14.00 2.15 -0.70
C LEU A 106 14.20 3.53 -1.32
N ILE A 107 15.36 4.15 -1.08
CA ILE A 107 15.69 5.47 -1.64
C ILE A 107 15.66 5.42 -3.17
N LYS A 108 16.32 4.42 -3.76
CA LYS A 108 16.27 4.18 -5.22
C LYS A 108 14.86 3.93 -5.74
N THR A 109 14.00 3.29 -4.94
CA THR A 109 12.59 3.07 -5.32
C THR A 109 11.84 4.40 -5.34
N PHE A 110 12.01 5.27 -4.34
CA PHE A 110 11.42 6.61 -4.33
C PHE A 110 11.93 7.49 -5.48
N GLU A 111 13.23 7.43 -5.78
CA GLU A 111 13.82 8.13 -6.94
C GLU A 111 13.24 7.60 -8.26
N LYS A 112 13.10 6.28 -8.41
CA LYS A 112 12.44 5.66 -9.58
C LYS A 112 10.98 6.12 -9.71
N LEU A 113 10.26 6.24 -8.60
CA LEU A 113 8.88 6.74 -8.56
C LEU A 113 8.76 8.23 -8.89
N GLY A 114 9.88 8.92 -9.17
CA GLY A 114 9.91 10.33 -9.51
C GLY A 114 9.87 11.26 -8.29
N ILE A 115 9.89 10.72 -7.07
CA ILE A 115 9.91 11.50 -5.83
C ILE A 115 11.37 11.83 -5.52
N SER A 116 11.85 12.91 -6.15
CA SER A 116 13.24 13.36 -6.04
C SER A 116 13.61 13.72 -4.60
N LEU A 117 14.90 13.65 -4.23
CA LEU A 117 15.41 14.13 -2.94
C LEU A 117 15.00 15.60 -2.66
N GLU A 118 14.80 16.42 -3.69
CA GLU A 118 14.32 17.80 -3.56
C GLU A 118 12.82 17.89 -3.26
N GLU A 119 11.99 17.02 -3.84
CA GLU A 119 10.59 16.86 -3.43
C GLU A 119 10.48 16.27 -2.04
N GLN A 120 11.31 15.29 -1.68
CA GLN A 120 11.41 14.78 -0.31
C GLN A 120 11.74 15.92 0.67
N LYS A 121 12.66 16.83 0.30
CA LYS A 121 12.96 18.06 1.06
C LYS A 121 11.81 19.08 1.07
N ARG A 122 10.99 19.16 0.03
CA ARG A 122 9.76 20.02 0.01
C ARG A 122 8.61 19.41 0.80
N LEU A 123 8.52 18.08 0.88
CA LEU A 123 7.59 17.34 1.74
C LEU A 123 7.92 17.50 3.23
N VAL A 124 9.08 18.10 3.58
CA VAL A 124 9.41 18.56 4.95
C VAL A 124 8.43 19.65 5.43
N GLY A 125 7.47 20.10 4.61
CA GLY A 125 6.33 20.96 4.96
C GLY A 125 4.94 20.29 4.94
N VAL A 126 4.84 19.03 4.50
CA VAL A 126 3.57 18.35 4.20
C VAL A 126 3.45 17.08 5.04
N ALA A 127 2.26 16.85 5.61
CA ALA A 127 1.96 15.65 6.36
C ALA A 127 1.74 14.48 5.39
N VAL A 128 2.65 13.49 5.42
CA VAL A 128 2.66 12.34 4.51
C VAL A 128 2.85 11.07 5.33
N ASP A 129 2.06 10.05 5.01
CA ASP A 129 2.28 8.68 5.47
C ASP A 129 2.90 7.86 4.34
N VAL A 130 4.15 7.43 4.52
CA VAL A 130 4.90 6.65 3.54
C VAL A 130 4.62 5.17 3.80
N VAL A 131 3.81 4.56 2.95
CA VAL A 131 3.45 3.14 3.03
C VAL A 131 4.31 2.32 2.07
N PHE A 132 4.95 1.28 2.59
CA PHE A 132 5.68 0.29 1.79
C PHE A 132 5.10 -1.11 2.05
N ASP A 133 4.61 -1.76 0.99
CA ASP A 133 3.76 -2.95 1.08
C ASP A 133 2.60 -2.77 2.10
N SER A 134 2.51 -3.62 3.13
CA SER A 134 1.44 -3.61 4.12
C SER A 134 1.76 -2.79 5.38
N VAL A 135 2.89 -2.08 5.43
CA VAL A 135 3.37 -1.34 6.61
C VAL A 135 3.62 0.14 6.32
N SER A 136 3.28 1.00 7.28
CA SER A 136 3.75 2.38 7.27
C SER A 136 5.20 2.42 7.73
N VAL A 137 6.04 3.12 6.96
CA VAL A 137 7.47 3.29 7.22
C VAL A 137 7.72 4.61 7.95
N LYS A 138 6.97 5.67 7.61
CA LYS A 138 7.15 6.99 8.21
C LYS A 138 5.91 7.87 8.04
N THR A 139 5.44 8.46 9.13
CA THR A 139 4.45 9.54 9.12
C THR A 139 5.12 10.86 9.50
N THR A 140 5.04 11.88 8.64
CA THR A 140 5.57 13.22 8.94
C THR A 140 4.52 14.12 9.60
N PHE A 141 4.94 15.21 10.27
CA PHE A 141 4.07 16.25 10.85
C PHE A 141 3.13 15.85 12.00
N ARG A 142 3.24 14.62 12.53
CA ARG A 142 2.39 14.14 13.62
C ARG A 142 2.41 15.05 14.86
N GLU A 143 3.58 15.49 15.31
CA GLU A 143 3.71 16.34 16.50
C GLU A 143 3.10 17.73 16.30
N THR A 144 3.45 18.41 15.20
CA THR A 144 2.94 19.75 14.88
C THR A 144 1.43 19.78 14.67
N LEU A 145 0.86 18.73 14.06
CA LEU A 145 -0.59 18.62 13.89
C LEU A 145 -1.28 18.29 15.22
N LYS A 146 -0.66 17.46 16.05
CA LYS A 146 -1.16 17.12 17.39
C LYS A 146 -1.24 18.34 18.30
N GLU A 147 -0.28 19.26 18.23
CA GLU A 147 -0.33 20.55 18.95
C GLU A 147 -1.58 21.38 18.60
N LYS A 148 -2.10 21.23 17.38
CA LYS A 148 -3.34 21.89 16.92
C LYS A 148 -4.60 21.05 17.18
N GLY A 149 -4.47 19.93 17.88
CA GLY A 149 -5.58 18.99 18.15
C GLY A 149 -5.97 18.12 16.95
N ILE A 150 -5.15 18.07 15.89
CA ILE A 150 -5.42 17.27 14.70
C ILE A 150 -4.74 15.91 14.85
N ILE A 151 -5.50 14.83 14.71
CA ILE A 151 -4.99 13.46 14.71
C ILE A 151 -4.62 13.08 13.27
N PHE A 152 -3.32 13.01 12.99
CA PHE A 152 -2.79 12.54 11.71
C PHE A 152 -1.85 11.37 11.96
N CYS A 153 -2.34 10.16 11.69
CA CYS A 153 -1.62 8.90 11.88
C CYS A 153 -2.10 7.86 10.86
N SER A 154 -1.37 6.75 10.75
CA SER A 154 -1.76 5.63 9.90
C SER A 154 -3.06 4.99 10.42
N PHE A 155 -3.78 4.25 9.57
CA PHE A 155 -4.97 3.52 10.01
C PHE A 155 -4.65 2.53 11.16
N SER A 156 -3.50 1.86 11.10
CA SER A 156 -3.08 0.91 12.13
C SER A 156 -2.87 1.61 13.48
N ASP A 157 -2.26 2.80 13.48
CA ASP A 157 -2.05 3.59 14.69
C ASP A 157 -3.38 4.12 15.23
N ALA A 158 -4.28 4.57 14.35
CA ALA A 158 -5.60 5.05 14.74
C ALA A 158 -6.40 3.96 15.47
N VAL A 159 -6.40 2.74 14.94
CA VAL A 159 -7.10 1.60 15.55
C VAL A 159 -6.53 1.24 16.93
N GLN A 160 -5.23 1.46 17.17
CA GLN A 160 -4.59 1.11 18.45
C GLN A 160 -4.65 2.24 19.49
N GLU A 161 -4.36 3.48 19.07
CA GLU A 161 -4.24 4.63 19.97
C GLU A 161 -5.55 5.38 20.17
N HIS A 162 -6.50 5.19 19.24
CA HIS A 162 -7.81 5.85 19.24
C HIS A 162 -8.97 4.86 18.97
N PRO A 163 -9.08 3.76 19.74
CA PRO A 163 -10.09 2.70 19.54
C PRO A 163 -11.52 3.13 19.90
#